data_AF-A0A853J5X4-F1
#
_entry.id   AF-A0A853J5X4-F1
#
_cell.length_a   1.000
_cell.length_b   1.000
_cell.length_c   1.000
_cell.angle_alpha   90.00
_cell.angle_beta   90.00
_cell.angle_gamma   90.00
#
_symmetry.space_group_name_H-M   'P 1'
#
loop_
_entity.id
_entity.type
_entity.pdbx_description
1 polymer ?
#
loop_
_entity_poly.entity_id
_entity_poly.type
_entity_poly.pdbx_seq_one_letter_code
_entity_poly.pdbx_strand_id
1 'polypeptide(L)'
;MNTEELKIWLDKPEGDHHDFKEHWYHKGQKPELVKDIFSFVNTVHHDDCLLILGVNDQRKVTGVEDDENWRLNQQQLIDFMRKLPISGELIPRLGVETIHIGEHEVDVIRIFNSNNVPVFLGRKWNEKGLPNNVILPGQIFTREQDVNTARDSTADYHQVERLFKKHFRMDTPIEERYKYTLSDTSNWRYTEADGFVFQYSPNPDFYMVLCDDDEDRYKAEAYSLDQFRTKMSWQSLKIKFRQSTIDTLLVVWLDGGRLVVVKPDVGILRSDSSRPLSYYCLIENTIAGRVQNLFATGLPLTADPYSLNAFYKSVVLFRSEDEKNNLESLLAERIDDVESLIKPTEDEITGIAGRMAMDFKSTEQEVQDTTISYMLVQHAMGRLMNDCLLDYRRGNDISGVISRWRQKRTEG
;
A
#
# COMPACT_ATOMS: atom_id res chain seq x y z
N MET A 1 14.74 -9.97 9.97
CA MET A 1 14.43 -11.41 10.01
C MET A 1 14.83 -11.92 11.38
N ASN A 2 14.07 -12.84 11.97
CA ASN A 2 14.41 -13.44 13.27
C ASN A 2 14.93 -14.89 13.12
N THR A 3 15.38 -15.49 14.22
CA THR A 3 15.95 -16.85 14.23
C THR A 3 14.95 -17.91 13.76
N GLU A 4 13.67 -17.80 14.08
CA GLU A 4 12.65 -18.77 13.65
C GLU A 4 12.36 -18.65 12.14
N GLU A 5 12.30 -17.43 11.62
CA GLU A 5 12.19 -17.20 10.17
C GLU A 5 13.41 -17.76 9.42
N LEU A 6 14.62 -17.59 9.94
CA LEU A 6 15.83 -18.15 9.32
C LEU A 6 15.80 -19.68 9.27
N LYS A 7 15.35 -20.35 10.34
CA LYS A 7 15.22 -21.83 10.35
C LYS A 7 14.30 -22.34 9.23
N ILE A 8 13.20 -21.62 8.95
CA ILE A 8 12.30 -21.97 7.83
C ILE A 8 13.04 -21.93 6.49
N TRP A 9 13.98 -21.00 6.30
CA TRP A 9 14.79 -20.93 5.08
C TRP A 9 15.85 -22.03 5.01
N LEU A 10 16.48 -22.37 6.13
CA LEU A 10 17.46 -23.47 6.20
C LEU A 10 16.85 -24.83 5.82
N ASP A 11 15.56 -25.02 6.08
CA ASP A 11 14.85 -26.25 5.72
C ASP A 11 14.49 -26.32 4.21
N LYS A 12 14.51 -25.19 3.49
CA LYS A 12 14.20 -25.13 2.06
C LYS A 12 15.43 -25.38 1.20
N PRO A 13 15.31 -26.15 0.10
CA PRO A 13 16.38 -26.24 -0.90
C PRO A 13 16.62 -24.88 -1.57
N GLU A 14 17.82 -24.66 -2.09
CA GLU A 14 18.14 -23.45 -2.86
C GLU A 14 17.21 -23.31 -4.08
N GLY A 15 16.98 -22.06 -4.48
CA GLY A 15 16.09 -21.75 -5.58
C GLY A 15 16.20 -20.29 -6.00
N ASP A 16 15.16 -19.77 -6.62
CA ASP A 16 15.09 -18.39 -7.12
C ASP A 16 14.88 -17.34 -6.02
N HIS A 17 14.47 -17.75 -4.82
CA HIS A 17 14.33 -16.88 -3.64
C HIS A 17 15.55 -16.83 -2.74
N HIS A 18 16.39 -17.86 -2.69
CA HIS A 18 17.57 -17.87 -1.83
C HIS A 18 18.70 -18.79 -2.29
N ASP A 19 19.90 -18.47 -1.83
CA ASP A 19 21.15 -19.20 -2.08
C ASP A 19 22.01 -19.16 -0.81
N PHE A 20 22.69 -20.27 -0.50
CA PHE A 20 23.57 -20.39 0.64
C PHE A 20 25.02 -20.17 0.22
N LYS A 21 25.79 -19.46 1.05
CA LYS A 21 27.24 -19.41 0.93
C LYS A 21 27.86 -19.75 2.26
N GLU A 22 28.91 -20.56 2.22
CA GLU A 22 29.62 -20.94 3.45
C GLU A 22 30.35 -19.74 4.07
N HIS A 23 30.89 -18.83 3.24
CA HIS A 23 31.69 -17.68 3.65
C HIS A 23 31.31 -16.41 2.87
N TRP A 24 31.72 -15.26 3.38
CA TRP A 24 31.71 -14.00 2.62
C TRP A 24 32.67 -14.02 1.42
N TYR A 25 32.38 -13.16 0.45
CA TYR A 25 33.17 -13.04 -0.78
C TYR A 25 34.54 -12.41 -0.51
N HIS A 26 35.57 -13.27 -0.51
CA HIS A 26 36.97 -12.93 -0.30
C HIS A 26 37.59 -12.19 -1.50
N LYS A 27 38.89 -11.87 -1.40
CA LYS A 27 39.66 -11.22 -2.45
C LYS A 27 39.53 -11.95 -3.79
N GLY A 28 39.14 -11.23 -4.85
CA GLY A 28 38.94 -11.79 -6.18
C GLY A 28 37.55 -12.35 -6.45
N GLN A 29 36.69 -12.43 -5.42
CA GLN A 29 35.30 -12.88 -5.54
C GLN A 29 34.30 -11.72 -5.57
N LYS A 30 34.73 -10.44 -5.58
CA LYS A 30 33.80 -9.31 -5.73
C LYS A 30 32.97 -9.38 -7.03
N PRO A 31 33.50 -9.87 -8.16
CA PRO A 31 32.68 -10.09 -9.35
C PRO A 31 31.61 -11.17 -9.17
N GLU A 32 31.85 -12.21 -8.36
CA GLU A 32 30.82 -13.20 -8.01
C GLU A 32 29.75 -12.59 -7.10
N LEU A 33 30.12 -11.75 -6.13
CA LEU A 33 29.16 -10.99 -5.31
C LEU A 33 28.24 -10.13 -6.19
N VAL A 34 28.79 -9.43 -7.18
CA VAL A 34 28.00 -8.62 -8.12
C VAL A 34 27.07 -9.50 -8.94
N LYS A 35 27.57 -10.63 -9.46
CA LYS A 35 26.76 -11.59 -10.22
C LYS A 35 25.61 -12.14 -9.39
N ASP A 36 25.87 -12.60 -8.17
CA ASP A 36 24.86 -13.21 -7.31
C ASP A 36 23.78 -12.17 -6.91
N ILE A 37 24.19 -10.95 -6.55
CA ILE A 37 23.24 -9.86 -6.31
C ILE A 37 22.44 -9.52 -7.57
N PHE A 38 23.09 -9.34 -8.73
CA PHE A 38 22.39 -8.97 -9.96
C PHE A 38 21.42 -10.07 -10.42
N SER A 39 21.77 -11.35 -10.22
CA SER A 39 20.91 -12.48 -10.55
C SER A 39 19.62 -12.44 -9.73
N PHE A 40 19.71 -12.10 -8.43
CA PHE A 40 18.55 -11.94 -7.55
C PHE A 40 17.75 -10.66 -7.78
N VAL A 41 18.42 -9.57 -8.16
CA VAL A 41 17.72 -8.34 -8.56
C VAL A 41 16.92 -8.58 -9.84
N ASN A 42 17.48 -9.34 -10.78
CA ASN A 42 16.88 -9.70 -12.06
C ASN A 42 16.08 -11.01 -11.99
N THR A 43 15.30 -11.18 -10.93
CA THR A 43 14.26 -12.21 -10.87
C THR A 43 12.97 -11.69 -11.49
N VAL A 44 12.18 -12.62 -12.02
CA VAL A 44 10.90 -12.36 -12.69
C VAL A 44 9.71 -12.37 -11.74
N HIS A 45 9.84 -12.98 -10.56
CA HIS A 45 8.82 -12.94 -9.51
C HIS A 45 8.89 -11.62 -8.72
N HIS A 46 7.91 -11.33 -7.88
CA HIS A 46 7.76 -10.04 -7.17
C HIS A 46 8.12 -10.11 -5.67
N ASP A 47 8.97 -11.07 -5.30
CA ASP A 47 9.37 -11.31 -3.91
C ASP A 47 10.80 -10.85 -3.66
N ASP A 48 11.11 -10.52 -2.40
CA ASP A 48 12.48 -10.33 -1.96
C ASP A 48 13.26 -11.65 -2.04
N CYS A 49 14.56 -11.56 -2.32
CA CYS A 49 15.47 -12.69 -2.32
C CYS A 49 16.54 -12.58 -1.22
N LEU A 50 17.16 -13.70 -0.87
CA LEU A 50 18.13 -13.79 0.23
C LEU A 50 19.44 -14.45 -0.22
N LEU A 51 20.57 -13.84 0.11
CA LEU A 51 21.86 -14.54 0.19
C LEU A 51 22.14 -14.82 1.66
N ILE A 52 22.21 -16.09 2.04
CA ILE A 52 22.39 -16.53 3.42
C ILE A 52 23.83 -17.04 3.56
N LEU A 53 24.65 -16.31 4.32
CA LEU A 53 26.08 -16.53 4.47
C LEU A 53 26.38 -17.20 5.82
N GLY A 54 27.35 -18.11 5.87
CA GLY A 54 27.64 -18.93 7.06
C GLY A 54 26.88 -20.25 7.07
N VAL A 55 26.48 -20.73 5.88
CA VAL A 55 25.76 -21.98 5.68
C VAL A 55 26.38 -22.73 4.51
N ASN A 56 26.77 -23.98 4.73
CA ASN A 56 27.40 -24.78 3.67
C ASN A 56 26.38 -25.45 2.73
N ASP A 57 26.86 -26.11 1.68
CA ASP A 57 26.04 -26.79 0.67
C ASP A 57 25.14 -27.90 1.26
N GLN A 58 25.47 -28.44 2.44
CA GLN A 58 24.63 -29.40 3.15
C GLN A 58 23.59 -28.73 4.06
N ARG A 59 23.43 -27.40 3.95
CA ARG A 59 22.54 -26.54 4.76
C ARG A 59 22.86 -26.57 6.25
N LYS A 60 24.11 -26.86 6.59
CA LYS A 60 24.61 -26.80 7.96
C LYS A 60 25.17 -25.41 8.23
N VAL A 61 24.77 -24.83 9.37
CA VAL A 61 25.33 -23.57 9.86
C VAL A 61 26.81 -23.77 10.21
N THR A 62 27.67 -23.00 9.58
CA THR A 62 29.13 -22.98 9.77
C THR A 62 29.63 -21.68 10.39
N GLY A 63 28.87 -20.58 10.26
CA GLY A 63 29.22 -19.28 10.82
C GLY A 63 30.02 -18.38 9.88
N VAL A 64 30.00 -17.07 10.13
CA VAL A 64 30.82 -16.03 9.45
C VAL A 64 31.66 -15.21 10.42
N GLU A 65 31.72 -15.59 11.70
CA GLU A 65 32.48 -14.93 12.76
C GLU A 65 33.97 -14.75 12.40
N ASP A 66 34.55 -15.67 11.63
CA ASP A 66 35.96 -15.65 11.23
C ASP A 66 36.24 -14.89 9.89
N ASP A 67 35.21 -14.29 9.25
CA ASP A 67 35.32 -13.61 7.95
C ASP A 67 35.83 -12.15 8.03
N GLU A 68 36.45 -11.75 9.14
CA GLU A 68 36.64 -10.37 9.61
C GLU A 68 37.11 -9.34 8.56
N ASN A 69 37.96 -9.74 7.60
CA ASN A 69 38.52 -8.82 6.59
C ASN A 69 37.65 -8.63 5.34
N TRP A 70 36.62 -9.46 5.14
CA TRP A 70 35.84 -9.52 3.89
C TRP A 70 34.34 -9.33 4.09
N ARG A 71 33.89 -9.51 5.33
CA ARG A 71 32.53 -9.26 5.81
C ARG A 71 32.16 -7.79 5.67
N LEU A 72 31.08 -7.50 4.93
CA LEU A 72 30.62 -6.13 4.70
C LEU A 72 29.36 -5.87 5.53
N ASN A 73 29.36 -4.80 6.30
CA ASN A 73 28.10 -4.29 6.84
C ASN A 73 27.23 -3.64 5.73
N GLN A 74 25.97 -3.37 6.04
CA GLN A 74 25.02 -2.79 5.08
C GLN A 74 25.54 -1.53 4.37
N GLN A 75 26.15 -0.60 5.11
CA GLN A 75 26.65 0.65 4.54
C GLN A 75 27.79 0.39 3.55
N GLN A 76 28.73 -0.48 3.91
CA GLN A 76 29.85 -0.85 3.05
C GLN A 76 29.39 -1.58 1.78
N LEU A 77 28.39 -2.45 1.89
CA LEU A 77 27.80 -3.15 0.74
C LEU A 77 27.10 -2.16 -0.20
N ILE A 78 26.29 -1.24 0.33
CA ILE A 78 25.64 -0.19 -0.47
C ILE A 78 26.70 0.70 -1.15
N ASP A 79 27.73 1.12 -0.44
CA ASP A 79 28.82 1.94 -1.00
C ASP A 79 29.63 1.20 -2.06
N PHE A 80 29.77 -0.13 -1.94
CA PHE A 80 30.34 -0.97 -2.98
C PHE A 80 29.45 -0.96 -4.24
N MET A 81 28.15 -1.21 -4.11
CA MET A 81 27.21 -1.21 -5.24
C MET A 81 27.14 0.15 -5.94
N ARG A 82 27.16 1.26 -5.18
CA ARG A 82 27.19 2.63 -5.72
C ARG A 82 28.39 2.94 -6.60
N LYS A 83 29.54 2.30 -6.34
CA LYS A 83 30.77 2.50 -7.12
C LYS A 83 30.78 1.70 -8.43
N LEU A 84 29.86 0.75 -8.60
CA LEU A 84 29.73 0.01 -9.85
C LEU A 84 29.15 0.92 -10.93
N PRO A 85 29.60 0.76 -12.20
CA PRO A 85 29.06 1.52 -13.32
C PRO A 85 27.71 0.94 -13.77
N ILE A 86 26.71 0.92 -12.89
CA ILE A 86 25.38 0.39 -13.18
C ILE A 86 24.68 1.30 -14.19
N SER A 87 24.10 0.70 -15.23
CA SER A 87 23.34 1.45 -16.24
C SER A 87 22.13 2.13 -15.60
N GLY A 88 21.87 3.40 -15.95
CA GLY A 88 20.74 4.15 -15.42
C GLY A 88 20.87 4.61 -13.96
N GLU A 89 22.06 4.47 -13.35
CA GLU A 89 22.35 4.87 -11.96
C GLU A 89 21.41 4.23 -10.91
N LEU A 90 20.78 3.12 -11.27
CA LEU A 90 19.86 2.40 -10.40
C LEU A 90 20.64 1.52 -9.42
N ILE A 91 20.66 1.88 -8.14
CA ILE A 91 21.29 1.08 -7.10
C ILE A 91 20.24 0.13 -6.50
N PRO A 92 20.46 -1.20 -6.56
CA PRO A 92 19.58 -2.16 -5.89
C PRO A 92 19.43 -1.84 -4.41
N ARG A 93 18.21 -1.95 -3.88
CA ARG A 93 17.97 -1.82 -2.45
C ARG A 93 18.40 -3.13 -1.77
N LEU A 94 19.29 -3.02 -0.80
CA LEU A 94 19.87 -4.14 -0.07
C LEU A 94 19.74 -3.92 1.44
N GLY A 95 19.52 -5.01 2.19
CA GLY A 95 19.60 -5.05 3.64
C GLY A 95 20.62 -6.08 4.08
N VAL A 96 21.31 -5.85 5.20
CA VAL A 96 22.22 -6.85 5.80
C VAL A 96 21.86 -6.99 7.26
N GLU A 97 21.57 -8.21 7.69
CA GLU A 97 21.22 -8.56 9.06
C GLU A 97 22.08 -9.74 9.53
N THR A 98 22.54 -9.71 10.79
CA THR A 98 23.27 -10.82 11.41
C THR A 98 22.36 -11.52 12.41
N ILE A 99 22.22 -12.84 12.28
CA ILE A 99 21.39 -13.68 13.15
C ILE A 99 22.30 -14.68 13.85
N HIS A 100 22.14 -14.81 15.17
CA HIS A 100 22.93 -15.74 15.97
C HIS A 100 22.19 -17.09 16.08
N ILE A 101 22.88 -18.18 15.76
CA ILE A 101 22.40 -19.57 15.92
C ILE A 101 23.42 -20.34 16.75
N GLY A 102 23.12 -20.53 18.04
CA GLY A 102 24.08 -21.09 18.98
C GLY A 102 25.29 -20.16 19.10
N GLU A 103 26.47 -20.70 18.83
CA GLU A 103 27.74 -19.96 18.86
C GLU A 103 28.12 -19.35 17.50
N HIS A 104 27.35 -19.61 16.44
CA HIS A 104 27.65 -19.17 15.08
C HIS A 104 26.86 -17.92 14.69
N GLU A 105 27.49 -17.06 13.89
CA GLU A 105 26.85 -15.91 13.27
C GLU A 105 26.47 -16.23 11.82
N VAL A 106 25.23 -15.95 11.42
CA VAL A 106 24.74 -16.08 10.04
C VAL A 106 24.37 -14.70 9.53
N ASP A 107 25.01 -14.28 8.44
CA ASP A 107 24.67 -13.02 7.79
C ASP A 107 23.66 -13.25 6.67
N VAL A 108 22.67 -12.37 6.59
CA VAL A 108 21.62 -12.44 5.59
C VAL A 108 21.59 -11.13 4.81
N ILE A 109 22.00 -11.21 3.56
CA ILE A 109 21.82 -10.12 2.61
C ILE A 109 20.43 -10.27 1.99
N ARG A 110 19.53 -9.34 2.31
CA ARG A 110 18.22 -9.22 1.67
C ARG A 110 18.33 -8.36 0.42
N ILE A 111 17.98 -8.92 -0.72
CA ILE A 111 17.82 -8.21 -1.99
C ILE A 111 16.33 -7.89 -2.11
N PHE A 112 15.97 -6.61 -2.00
CA PHE A 112 14.57 -6.21 -2.08
C PHE A 112 14.06 -6.26 -3.53
N ASN A 113 12.83 -6.74 -3.73
CA ASN A 113 12.20 -6.76 -5.04
C ASN A 113 12.18 -5.35 -5.67
N SER A 114 12.39 -5.30 -6.98
CA SER A 114 12.36 -4.08 -7.77
C SER A 114 11.71 -4.33 -9.12
N ASN A 115 10.89 -3.37 -9.57
CA ASN A 115 10.41 -3.32 -10.95
C ASN A 115 11.41 -2.62 -11.88
N ASN A 116 12.50 -2.07 -11.36
CA ASN A 116 13.53 -1.44 -12.18
C ASN A 116 14.55 -2.49 -12.64
N VAL A 117 14.12 -3.36 -13.52
CA VAL A 117 14.90 -4.45 -14.14
C VAL A 117 14.85 -4.31 -15.66
N PRO A 118 15.83 -4.84 -16.42
CA PRO A 118 17.04 -5.51 -15.97
C PRO A 118 18.09 -4.54 -15.40
N VAL A 119 18.82 -4.99 -14.38
CA VAL A 119 20.00 -4.34 -13.82
C VAL A 119 21.26 -4.97 -14.42
N PHE A 120 22.13 -4.13 -14.97
CA PHE A 120 23.37 -4.52 -15.60
C PHE A 120 24.39 -3.38 -15.57
N LEU A 121 25.66 -3.68 -15.86
CA LEU A 121 26.70 -2.67 -15.94
C LEU A 121 26.70 -1.96 -17.30
N GLY A 122 26.78 -0.63 -17.29
CA GLY A 122 26.95 0.19 -18.50
C GLY A 122 28.41 0.30 -18.97
N ARG A 123 29.38 -0.11 -18.15
CA ARG A 123 30.81 -0.15 -18.49
C ARG A 123 31.44 -1.44 -17.99
N LYS A 124 32.52 -1.85 -18.65
CA LYS A 124 33.38 -2.95 -18.20
C LYS A 124 33.84 -2.68 -16.75
N TRP A 125 33.77 -3.70 -15.90
CA TRP A 125 34.23 -3.62 -14.53
C TRP A 125 34.95 -4.90 -14.10
N ASN A 126 35.96 -4.77 -13.23
CA ASN A 126 36.63 -5.87 -12.56
C ASN A 126 37.20 -5.38 -11.23
N GLU A 127 37.47 -6.32 -10.33
CA GLU A 127 38.13 -5.99 -9.07
C GLU A 127 39.53 -5.42 -9.32
N LYS A 128 39.87 -4.34 -8.63
CA LYS A 128 41.12 -3.60 -8.84
C LYS A 128 42.33 -4.53 -8.62
N GLY A 129 43.21 -4.60 -9.61
CA GLY A 129 44.41 -5.45 -9.56
C GLY A 129 44.17 -6.91 -9.94
N LEU A 130 42.95 -7.29 -10.34
CA LEU A 130 42.60 -8.66 -10.76
C LEU A 130 41.95 -8.62 -12.15
N PRO A 131 42.71 -8.85 -13.23
CA PRO A 131 42.22 -8.71 -14.60
C PRO A 131 41.36 -9.88 -15.08
N ASN A 132 41.42 -11.04 -14.41
CA ASN A 132 40.83 -12.29 -14.92
C ASN A 132 39.35 -12.50 -14.57
N ASN A 133 38.72 -11.56 -13.86
CA ASN A 133 37.35 -11.66 -13.38
C ASN A 133 36.53 -10.42 -13.78
N VAL A 134 36.35 -10.25 -15.09
CA VAL A 134 35.66 -9.10 -15.71
C VAL A 134 34.17 -9.35 -15.84
N ILE A 135 33.38 -8.30 -15.60
CA ILE A 135 31.99 -8.16 -16.03
C ILE A 135 31.97 -7.18 -17.21
N LEU A 136 31.47 -7.63 -18.34
CA LEU A 136 31.32 -6.87 -19.58
C LEU A 136 30.04 -6.01 -19.53
N PRO A 137 30.04 -4.85 -20.22
CA PRO A 137 28.85 -4.02 -20.29
C PRO A 137 27.71 -4.76 -20.98
N GLY A 138 26.48 -4.58 -20.48
CA GLY A 138 25.28 -5.19 -21.04
C GLY A 138 25.03 -6.65 -20.65
N GLN A 139 25.90 -7.29 -19.87
CA GLN A 139 25.61 -8.61 -19.32
C GLN A 139 24.49 -8.52 -18.28
N ILE A 140 23.39 -9.21 -18.56
CA ILE A 140 22.26 -9.37 -17.64
C ILE A 140 22.41 -10.75 -17.00
N PHE A 141 22.65 -10.77 -15.70
CA PHE A 141 22.64 -12.01 -14.93
C PHE A 141 21.25 -12.25 -14.38
N THR A 142 20.71 -13.45 -14.58
CA THR A 142 19.43 -13.91 -14.06
C THR A 142 19.62 -15.21 -13.29
N ARG A 143 18.62 -15.53 -12.48
CA ARG A 143 18.49 -16.82 -11.81
C ARG A 143 17.15 -17.46 -12.19
N GLU A 144 17.18 -18.71 -12.60
CA GLU A 144 15.99 -19.56 -12.71
C GLU A 144 16.24 -20.82 -11.90
N GLN A 145 15.45 -21.05 -10.85
CA GLN A 145 15.71 -22.09 -9.85
C GLN A 145 17.10 -21.90 -9.20
N ASP A 146 17.96 -22.92 -9.24
CA ASP A 146 19.34 -22.89 -8.74
C ASP A 146 20.37 -22.49 -9.81
N VAL A 147 19.93 -22.28 -11.06
CA VAL A 147 20.84 -22.00 -12.19
C VAL A 147 20.97 -20.49 -12.43
N ASN A 148 22.19 -19.98 -12.21
CA ASN A 148 22.57 -18.63 -12.60
C ASN A 148 23.07 -18.58 -14.05
N THR A 149 22.86 -17.45 -14.73
CA THR A 149 23.54 -17.15 -16.01
C THR A 149 25.05 -17.39 -15.90
N ALA A 150 25.65 -18.06 -16.89
CA ALA A 150 27.09 -18.30 -16.89
C ALA A 150 27.86 -16.98 -16.93
N ARG A 151 29.01 -16.93 -16.27
CA ARG A 151 29.79 -15.70 -16.03
C ARG A 151 30.14 -14.94 -17.31
N ASP A 152 30.49 -15.67 -18.36
CA ASP A 152 30.92 -15.20 -19.67
C ASP A 152 29.76 -15.06 -20.66
N SER A 153 28.52 -15.17 -20.18
CA SER A 153 27.30 -15.09 -20.98
C SER A 153 26.36 -13.99 -20.47
N THR A 154 25.22 -13.84 -21.12
CA THR A 154 24.11 -12.98 -20.69
C THR A 154 22.83 -13.80 -20.74
N ALA A 155 21.81 -13.37 -19.99
CA ALA A 155 20.49 -13.97 -20.01
C ALA A 155 19.94 -14.07 -21.44
N ASP A 156 19.22 -15.16 -21.69
CA ASP A 156 18.61 -15.43 -22.99
C ASP A 156 17.49 -14.43 -23.29
N TYR A 157 17.15 -14.28 -24.57
CA TYR A 157 16.14 -13.32 -25.03
C TYR A 157 14.82 -13.41 -24.25
N HIS A 158 14.31 -14.62 -23.99
CA HIS A 158 13.07 -14.82 -23.25
C HIS A 158 13.15 -14.36 -21.79
N GLN A 159 14.30 -14.58 -21.13
CA GLN A 159 14.52 -14.11 -19.76
C GLN A 159 14.56 -12.57 -19.73
N VAL A 160 15.28 -11.96 -20.67
CA VAL A 160 15.34 -10.50 -20.81
C VAL A 160 13.94 -9.92 -21.12
N GLU A 161 13.17 -10.56 -22.00
CA GLU A 161 11.79 -10.17 -22.31
C GLU A 161 10.90 -10.19 -21.06
N ARG A 162 11.01 -11.23 -20.22
CA ARG A 162 10.27 -11.32 -18.96
C ARG A 162 10.64 -10.21 -17.98
N LEU A 163 11.92 -9.84 -17.90
CA LEU A 163 12.35 -8.69 -17.08
C LEU A 163 11.75 -7.39 -17.59
N PHE A 164 11.71 -7.16 -18.91
CA PHE A 164 11.02 -5.98 -19.45
C PHE A 164 9.51 -6.02 -19.21
N LYS A 165 8.88 -7.20 -19.29
CA LYS A 165 7.46 -7.35 -18.90
C LYS A 165 7.27 -6.95 -17.44
N LYS A 166 8.12 -7.40 -16.52
CA LYS A 166 8.15 -6.96 -15.12
C LYS A 166 8.35 -5.45 -14.98
N HIS A 167 9.30 -4.90 -15.74
CA HIS A 167 9.61 -3.47 -15.73
C HIS A 167 8.41 -2.59 -16.08
N PHE A 168 7.70 -2.98 -17.15
CA PHE A 168 6.50 -2.30 -17.59
C PHE A 168 5.22 -2.80 -16.91
N ARG A 169 5.35 -3.67 -15.89
CA ARG A 169 4.24 -4.31 -15.16
C ARG A 169 3.25 -5.05 -16.06
N MET A 170 3.71 -5.53 -17.21
CA MET A 170 2.90 -6.31 -18.15
C MET A 170 2.70 -7.76 -17.69
N ASP A 171 3.42 -8.17 -16.66
CA ASP A 171 3.33 -9.47 -15.99
C ASP A 171 2.36 -9.47 -14.79
N THR A 172 1.77 -8.32 -14.44
CA THR A 172 0.79 -8.22 -13.33
C THR A 172 -0.64 -8.02 -13.84
N PRO A 173 -1.66 -8.39 -13.04
CA PRO A 173 -3.06 -8.15 -13.38
C PRO A 173 -3.35 -6.68 -13.65
N ILE A 174 -4.34 -6.43 -14.51
CA ILE A 174 -4.69 -5.05 -14.91
C ILE A 174 -5.05 -4.16 -13.72
N GLU A 175 -5.65 -4.72 -12.67
CA GLU A 175 -6.00 -4.02 -11.43
C GLU A 175 -4.75 -3.44 -10.74
N GLU A 176 -3.68 -4.23 -10.60
CA GLU A 176 -2.41 -3.78 -10.00
C GLU A 176 -1.72 -2.70 -10.82
N ARG A 177 -1.76 -2.85 -12.15
CA ARG A 177 -1.26 -1.83 -13.07
C ARG A 177 -2.03 -0.52 -12.90
N TYR A 178 -3.36 -0.61 -12.75
CA TYR A 178 -4.21 0.55 -12.51
C TYR A 178 -3.88 1.24 -11.18
N LYS A 179 -3.74 0.46 -10.11
CA LYS A 179 -3.30 0.96 -8.79
C LYS A 179 -1.95 1.68 -8.87
N TYR A 180 -1.01 1.16 -9.65
CA TYR A 180 0.25 1.85 -9.91
C TYR A 180 0.04 3.18 -10.63
N THR A 181 -0.74 3.24 -11.71
CA THR A 181 -1.02 4.52 -12.40
C THR A 181 -1.70 5.54 -11.49
N LEU A 182 -2.63 5.12 -10.63
CA LEU A 182 -3.30 6.00 -9.66
C LEU A 182 -2.39 6.46 -8.51
N SER A 183 -1.25 5.80 -8.29
CA SER A 183 -0.24 6.28 -7.34
C SER A 183 0.51 7.52 -7.85
N ASP A 184 0.53 7.70 -9.16
CA ASP A 184 1.15 8.83 -9.85
C ASP A 184 0.10 9.91 -10.18
N THR A 185 -0.49 10.47 -9.12
CA THR A 185 -1.60 11.44 -9.21
C THR A 185 -1.26 12.66 -10.07
N SER A 186 0.01 13.06 -10.10
CA SER A 186 0.49 14.25 -10.84
C SER A 186 0.34 14.15 -12.36
N ASN A 187 0.27 12.93 -12.89
CA ASN A 187 0.17 12.66 -14.33
C ASN A 187 -1.26 12.39 -14.81
N TRP A 188 -2.23 12.41 -13.90
CA TRP A 188 -3.65 12.38 -14.25
C TRP A 188 -4.13 13.76 -14.64
N ARG A 189 -5.00 13.82 -15.64
CA ARG A 189 -5.68 15.04 -16.07
C ARG A 189 -7.16 14.79 -16.19
N TYR A 190 -7.94 15.85 -16.01
CA TYR A 190 -9.38 15.84 -16.22
C TYR A 190 -9.74 16.68 -17.46
N THR A 191 -10.69 16.21 -18.25
CA THR A 191 -11.22 16.91 -19.43
C THR A 191 -12.72 16.69 -19.53
N GLU A 192 -13.42 17.67 -20.12
CA GLU A 192 -14.86 17.66 -20.39
C GLU A 192 -15.19 17.51 -21.89
N ALA A 193 -14.16 17.48 -22.76
CA ALA A 193 -14.34 17.52 -24.21
C ALA A 193 -15.13 16.32 -24.77
N ASP A 194 -14.94 15.14 -24.18
CA ASP A 194 -15.61 13.89 -24.56
C ASP A 194 -16.45 13.34 -23.38
N GLY A 195 -17.04 14.26 -22.60
CA GLY A 195 -17.64 13.98 -21.30
C GLY A 195 -16.64 14.12 -20.15
N PHE A 196 -17.07 13.77 -18.94
CA PHE A 196 -16.31 13.92 -17.70
C PHE A 196 -15.23 12.82 -17.56
N VAL A 197 -14.05 13.04 -18.13
CA VAL A 197 -13.00 12.00 -18.28
C VAL A 197 -11.74 12.34 -17.48
N PHE A 198 -11.24 11.38 -16.73
CA PHE A 198 -9.92 11.40 -16.10
C PHE A 198 -8.99 10.51 -16.92
N GLN A 199 -7.83 11.01 -17.34
CA GLN A 199 -6.92 10.26 -18.20
C GLN A 199 -5.51 10.29 -17.65
N TYR A 200 -4.84 9.14 -17.68
CA TYR A 200 -3.44 9.04 -17.31
C TYR A 200 -2.55 9.44 -18.50
N SER A 201 -1.75 10.49 -18.36
CA SER A 201 -1.02 11.10 -19.48
C SER A 201 0.05 10.18 -20.09
N PRO A 202 0.87 9.44 -19.30
CA PRO A 202 1.89 8.54 -19.84
C PRO A 202 1.33 7.36 -20.62
N ASN A 203 0.12 6.91 -20.28
CA ASN A 203 -0.57 5.85 -21.00
C ASN A 203 -2.10 6.11 -21.06
N PRO A 204 -2.57 6.78 -22.14
CA PRO A 204 -3.97 7.09 -22.39
C PRO A 204 -4.95 5.91 -22.36
N ASP A 205 -4.47 4.66 -22.45
CA ASP A 205 -5.32 3.46 -22.32
C ASP A 205 -5.92 3.35 -20.92
N PHE A 206 -5.32 3.97 -19.90
CA PHE A 206 -5.84 4.06 -18.53
C PHE A 206 -6.64 5.35 -18.38
N TYR A 207 -7.96 5.23 -18.21
CA TYR A 207 -8.85 6.37 -18.05
C TYR A 207 -10.12 6.02 -17.28
N MET A 208 -10.70 7.01 -16.62
CA MET A 208 -11.95 6.87 -15.86
C MET A 208 -12.99 7.83 -16.41
N VAL A 209 -14.25 7.44 -16.36
CA VAL A 209 -15.36 8.23 -16.91
C VAL A 209 -16.43 8.37 -15.83
N LEU A 210 -16.78 9.61 -15.47
CA LEU A 210 -17.97 9.87 -14.66
C LEU A 210 -19.23 9.72 -15.52
N CYS A 211 -20.21 9.07 -14.95
CA CYS A 211 -21.52 8.83 -15.54
C CYS A 211 -22.58 9.19 -14.50
N ASP A 212 -23.76 9.57 -14.99
CA ASP A 212 -24.91 9.76 -14.13
C ASP A 212 -25.29 8.43 -13.44
N ASP A 213 -25.83 8.56 -12.22
CA ASP A 213 -26.40 7.47 -11.44
C ASP A 213 -27.92 7.61 -11.48
N ASP A 214 -28.58 6.69 -12.19
CA ASP A 214 -30.03 6.72 -12.43
C ASP A 214 -30.84 6.08 -11.29
N GLU A 215 -30.19 5.68 -10.20
CA GLU A 215 -30.85 5.07 -9.03
C GLU A 215 -31.39 6.13 -8.06
N ASP A 216 -32.58 5.86 -7.49
CA ASP A 216 -33.14 6.68 -6.41
C ASP A 216 -32.46 6.32 -5.09
N ARG A 217 -31.35 7.01 -4.80
CA ARG A 217 -30.54 6.81 -3.59
C ARG A 217 -30.81 7.90 -2.55
N TYR A 218 -30.45 7.60 -1.30
CA TYR A 218 -30.44 8.58 -0.21
C TYR A 218 -29.60 9.81 -0.55
N LYS A 219 -30.09 11.00 -0.20
CA LYS A 219 -29.42 12.27 -0.51
C LYS A 219 -28.65 12.85 0.67
N ALA A 220 -28.52 12.10 1.77
CA ALA A 220 -27.64 12.41 2.89
C ALA A 220 -27.17 11.10 3.54
N GLU A 221 -25.95 11.11 4.06
CA GLU A 221 -25.32 9.99 4.76
C GLU A 221 -24.52 10.53 5.95
N ALA A 222 -24.09 9.65 6.86
CA ALA A 222 -23.35 10.06 8.06
C ALA A 222 -22.13 10.95 7.75
N TYR A 223 -21.37 10.66 6.68
CA TYR A 223 -20.21 11.45 6.27
C TYR A 223 -20.54 12.82 5.64
N SER A 224 -21.82 13.10 5.36
CA SER A 224 -22.24 14.42 4.88
C SER A 224 -22.65 15.38 6.02
N LEU A 225 -22.80 14.88 7.26
CA LEU A 225 -23.27 15.69 8.40
C LEU A 225 -22.31 16.83 8.79
N ASP A 226 -21.00 16.66 8.57
CA ASP A 226 -20.00 17.70 8.85
C ASP A 226 -19.85 18.74 7.74
N GLN A 227 -20.54 18.55 6.60
CA GLN A 227 -20.53 19.50 5.50
C GLN A 227 -21.45 20.70 5.80
N PHE A 228 -21.24 21.83 5.12
CA PHE A 228 -22.17 22.97 5.24
C PHE A 228 -23.54 22.61 4.66
N ARG A 229 -23.57 22.04 3.45
CA ARG A 229 -24.77 21.39 2.89
C ARG A 229 -24.66 19.89 3.03
N THR A 230 -25.57 19.30 3.81
CA THR A 230 -25.62 17.86 4.05
C THR A 230 -26.16 17.08 2.85
N LYS A 231 -26.87 17.76 1.94
CA LYS A 231 -27.40 17.17 0.72
C LYS A 231 -26.27 16.84 -0.25
N MET A 232 -26.30 15.61 -0.74
CA MET A 232 -25.31 15.06 -1.68
C MET A 232 -25.99 14.55 -2.96
N SER A 233 -25.18 14.32 -3.99
CA SER A 233 -25.63 13.70 -5.24
C SER A 233 -24.64 12.63 -5.69
N TRP A 234 -25.18 11.57 -6.29
CA TRP A 234 -24.43 10.40 -6.69
C TRP A 234 -24.02 10.44 -8.16
N GLN A 235 -22.89 9.83 -8.47
CA GLN A 235 -22.48 9.49 -9.82
C GLN A 235 -21.73 8.15 -9.81
N SER A 236 -21.63 7.52 -10.97
CA SER A 236 -20.81 6.32 -11.16
C SER A 236 -19.50 6.69 -11.86
N LEU A 237 -18.38 6.22 -11.33
CA LEU A 237 -17.06 6.33 -11.95
C LEU A 237 -16.68 4.98 -12.57
N LYS A 238 -16.75 4.90 -13.90
CA LYS A 238 -16.30 3.72 -14.64
C LYS A 238 -14.79 3.76 -14.81
N ILE A 239 -14.11 2.75 -14.30
CA ILE A 239 -12.66 2.60 -14.38
C ILE A 239 -12.33 1.75 -15.59
N LYS A 240 -11.61 2.31 -16.57
CA LYS A 240 -11.46 1.70 -17.88
C LYS A 240 -10.01 1.50 -18.30
N PHE A 241 -9.76 0.34 -18.86
CA PHE A 241 -8.54 0.06 -19.61
C PHE A 241 -8.92 -0.24 -21.06
N ARG A 242 -8.51 0.63 -21.98
CA ARG A 242 -8.96 0.61 -23.39
C ARG A 242 -10.50 0.58 -23.46
N GLN A 243 -11.10 -0.36 -24.16
CA GLN A 243 -12.55 -0.49 -24.27
C GLN A 243 -13.22 -1.19 -23.06
N SER A 244 -12.44 -1.80 -22.17
CA SER A 244 -12.97 -2.62 -21.08
C SER A 244 -13.18 -1.79 -19.81
N THR A 245 -14.35 -1.94 -19.18
CA THR A 245 -14.57 -1.50 -17.80
C THR A 245 -13.96 -2.55 -16.86
N ILE A 246 -12.95 -2.13 -16.10
CA ILE A 246 -12.27 -2.97 -15.11
C ILE A 246 -13.05 -2.99 -13.80
N ASP A 247 -13.60 -1.84 -13.42
CA ASP A 247 -14.37 -1.67 -12.20
C ASP A 247 -15.34 -0.49 -12.33
N THR A 248 -16.33 -0.39 -11.46
CA THR A 248 -17.24 0.75 -11.36
C THR A 248 -17.39 1.14 -9.90
N LEU A 249 -16.92 2.34 -9.57
CA LEU A 249 -17.07 2.90 -8.23
C LEU A 249 -18.27 3.83 -8.18
N LEU A 250 -18.94 3.84 -7.04
CA LEU A 250 -19.91 4.88 -6.73
C LEU A 250 -19.15 6.08 -6.14
N VAL A 251 -19.47 7.29 -6.60
CA VAL A 251 -18.88 8.54 -6.12
C VAL A 251 -19.97 9.52 -5.70
N VAL A 252 -19.60 10.44 -4.82
CA VAL A 252 -20.52 11.36 -4.16
C VAL A 252 -20.00 12.78 -4.29
N TRP A 253 -20.85 13.67 -4.79
CA TRP A 253 -20.65 15.10 -4.71
C TRP A 253 -21.20 15.62 -3.38
N LEU A 254 -20.32 16.19 -2.58
CA LEU A 254 -20.60 16.74 -1.27
C LEU A 254 -20.62 18.27 -1.30
N ASP A 255 -21.25 18.84 -0.27
CA ASP A 255 -21.25 20.27 0.03
C ASP A 255 -21.65 21.16 -1.16
N GLY A 256 -22.73 20.78 -1.84
CA GLY A 256 -23.22 21.51 -3.02
C GLY A 256 -22.31 21.41 -4.25
N GLY A 257 -21.51 20.34 -4.37
CA GLY A 257 -20.66 20.08 -5.53
C GLY A 257 -19.22 20.60 -5.39
N ARG A 258 -18.79 20.98 -4.18
CA ARG A 258 -17.43 21.48 -3.93
C ARG A 258 -16.37 20.39 -3.79
N LEU A 259 -16.82 19.17 -3.51
CA LEU A 259 -15.96 18.03 -3.30
C LEU A 259 -16.61 16.80 -3.93
N VAL A 260 -15.83 16.04 -4.69
CA VAL A 260 -16.20 14.68 -5.06
C VAL A 260 -15.37 13.71 -4.23
N VAL A 261 -16.02 12.66 -3.73
CA VAL A 261 -15.37 11.57 -2.99
C VAL A 261 -15.82 10.23 -3.54
N VAL A 262 -14.99 9.20 -3.38
CA VAL A 262 -15.43 7.82 -3.56
C VAL A 262 -16.37 7.46 -2.41
N LYS A 263 -17.48 6.78 -2.72
CA LYS A 263 -18.38 6.24 -1.70
C LYS A 263 -17.57 5.32 -0.76
N PRO A 264 -17.47 5.65 0.54
CA PRO A 264 -16.77 4.79 1.47
C PRO A 264 -17.51 3.47 1.69
N ASP A 265 -16.75 2.43 2.01
CA ASP A 265 -17.29 1.14 2.42
C ASP A 265 -17.80 1.19 3.85
N VAL A 266 -18.64 0.22 4.21
CA VAL A 266 -19.24 0.11 5.54
C VAL A 266 -18.49 -0.95 6.34
N GLY A 267 -17.79 -0.53 7.39
CA GLY A 267 -17.28 -1.42 8.44
C GLY A 267 -18.37 -1.70 9.48
N ILE A 268 -18.38 -2.89 10.09
CA ILE A 268 -19.41 -3.33 11.04
C ILE A 268 -18.74 -4.03 12.22
N LEU A 269 -18.84 -3.45 13.42
CA LEU A 269 -18.37 -4.09 14.66
C LEU A 269 -19.38 -5.06 15.25
N ARG A 270 -20.68 -4.80 15.05
CA ARG A 270 -21.76 -5.62 15.60
C ARG A 270 -22.97 -5.60 14.66
N SER A 271 -23.40 -6.79 14.24
CA SER A 271 -24.47 -7.01 13.25
C SER A 271 -25.77 -7.57 13.84
N ASP A 272 -25.76 -8.02 15.10
CA ASP A 272 -26.84 -8.78 15.74
C ASP A 272 -27.91 -7.91 16.44
N SER A 273 -27.76 -6.58 16.43
CA SER A 273 -28.76 -5.64 16.93
C SER A 273 -29.65 -5.08 15.83
N SER A 274 -30.88 -4.65 16.18
CA SER A 274 -31.82 -3.94 15.30
C SER A 274 -31.26 -2.63 14.71
N ARG A 275 -30.09 -2.19 15.19
CA ARG A 275 -29.25 -1.13 14.62
C ARG A 275 -27.80 -1.63 14.61
N PRO A 276 -27.19 -1.89 13.44
CA PRO A 276 -25.81 -2.33 13.37
C PRO A 276 -24.86 -1.21 13.80
N LEU A 277 -23.80 -1.56 14.53
CA LEU A 277 -22.74 -0.62 14.88
C LEU A 277 -21.75 -0.56 13.73
N SER A 278 -22.06 0.35 12.80
CA SER A 278 -21.34 0.51 11.55
C SER A 278 -20.67 1.87 11.44
N TYR A 279 -19.65 1.96 10.59
CA TYR A 279 -18.95 3.19 10.27
C TYR A 279 -18.49 3.18 8.81
N TYR A 280 -18.10 4.34 8.29
CA TYR A 280 -17.62 4.49 6.93
C TYR A 280 -16.10 4.45 6.87
N CYS A 281 -15.54 3.70 5.92
CA CYS A 281 -14.10 3.59 5.74
C CYS A 281 -13.64 3.45 4.30
N LEU A 282 -12.35 3.71 4.08
CA LEU A 282 -11.61 3.47 2.86
C LEU A 282 -10.28 2.79 3.20
N ILE A 283 -9.73 2.03 2.24
CA ILE A 283 -8.43 1.38 2.37
C ILE A 283 -7.50 1.92 1.29
N GLU A 284 -6.38 2.52 1.69
CA GLU A 284 -5.45 3.27 0.83
C GLU A 284 -4.99 2.49 -0.40
N ASN A 285 -4.68 1.20 -0.25
CA ASN A 285 -4.12 0.38 -1.33
C ASN A 285 -5.17 -0.27 -2.26
N THR A 286 -6.45 0.06 -2.11
CA THR A 286 -7.50 -0.38 -3.04
C THR A 286 -7.63 0.58 -4.22
N ILE A 287 -8.31 0.17 -5.30
CA ILE A 287 -8.63 1.12 -6.38
C ILE A 287 -9.43 2.30 -5.83
N ALA A 288 -10.47 2.05 -5.02
CA ALA A 288 -11.27 3.07 -4.37
C ALA A 288 -10.44 4.06 -3.55
N GLY A 289 -9.53 3.58 -2.70
CA GLY A 289 -8.64 4.42 -1.90
C GLY A 289 -7.70 5.27 -2.76
N ARG A 290 -7.16 4.72 -3.85
CA ARG A 290 -6.27 5.46 -4.75
C ARG A 290 -7.01 6.49 -5.61
N VAL A 291 -8.24 6.20 -6.05
CA VAL A 291 -9.11 7.19 -6.69
C VAL A 291 -9.47 8.30 -5.71
N GLN A 292 -9.80 7.97 -4.45
CA GLN A 292 -10.04 8.98 -3.43
C GLN A 292 -8.81 9.88 -3.22
N ASN A 293 -7.60 9.30 -3.19
CA ASN A 293 -6.37 10.08 -3.12
C ASN A 293 -6.21 11.00 -4.33
N LEU A 294 -6.54 10.53 -5.53
CA LEU A 294 -6.55 11.37 -6.73
C LEU A 294 -7.52 12.55 -6.57
N PHE A 295 -8.75 12.33 -6.10
CA PHE A 295 -9.71 13.41 -5.86
C PHE A 295 -9.23 14.42 -4.82
N ALA A 296 -8.60 13.93 -3.75
CA ALA A 296 -8.00 14.77 -2.72
C ALA A 296 -6.87 15.68 -3.25
N THR A 297 -6.23 15.32 -4.38
CA THR A 297 -5.20 16.16 -5.01
C THR A 297 -5.76 17.31 -5.86
N GLY A 298 -7.08 17.36 -6.09
CA GLY A 298 -7.74 18.47 -6.78
C GLY A 298 -8.21 18.21 -8.21
N LEU A 299 -8.53 16.96 -8.54
CA LEU A 299 -9.26 16.61 -9.76
C LEU A 299 -10.65 16.05 -9.39
N PRO A 300 -11.73 16.37 -10.13
CA PRO A 300 -11.79 17.25 -11.30
C PRO A 300 -11.81 18.75 -10.93
N LEU A 301 -12.08 19.05 -9.67
CA LEU A 301 -12.08 20.39 -9.09
C LEU A 301 -10.98 20.47 -8.04
N THR A 302 -10.39 21.65 -7.86
CA THR A 302 -9.54 21.94 -6.70
C THR A 302 -10.33 21.55 -5.44
N ALA A 303 -9.82 20.55 -4.71
CA ALA A 303 -10.51 20.04 -3.54
C ALA A 303 -10.57 21.14 -2.48
N ASP A 304 -11.78 21.51 -2.05
CA ASP A 304 -11.96 22.44 -0.94
C ASP A 304 -11.39 21.81 0.34
N PRO A 305 -10.35 22.42 0.97
CA PRO A 305 -9.70 21.81 2.12
C PRO A 305 -10.63 21.64 3.32
N TYR A 306 -11.64 22.50 3.46
CA TYR A 306 -12.61 22.39 4.54
C TYR A 306 -13.53 21.17 4.30
N SER A 307 -14.14 21.04 3.13
CA SER A 307 -15.05 19.92 2.81
C SER A 307 -14.31 18.58 2.91
N LEU A 308 -13.06 18.51 2.46
CA LEU A 308 -12.23 17.31 2.52
C LEU A 308 -11.90 16.92 3.97
N ASN A 309 -11.53 17.89 4.80
CA ASN A 309 -11.29 17.65 6.23
C ASN A 309 -12.59 17.22 6.92
N ALA A 310 -13.72 17.87 6.62
CA ALA A 310 -15.03 17.50 7.13
C ALA A 310 -15.42 16.05 6.78
N PHE A 311 -15.11 15.59 5.56
CA PHE A 311 -15.32 14.20 5.15
C PHE A 311 -14.50 13.22 6.02
N TYR A 312 -13.20 13.47 6.16
CA TYR A 312 -12.31 12.58 6.94
C TYR A 312 -12.48 12.68 8.46
N LYS A 313 -13.30 13.59 9.00
CA LYS A 313 -13.63 13.57 10.43
C LYS A 313 -14.32 12.26 10.82
N SER A 314 -15.23 11.77 9.98
CA SER A 314 -16.05 10.58 10.27
C SER A 314 -15.83 9.42 9.31
N VAL A 315 -15.03 9.58 8.26
CA VAL A 315 -14.59 8.47 7.40
C VAL A 315 -13.18 8.03 7.79
N VAL A 316 -13.01 6.74 8.02
CA VAL A 316 -11.76 6.14 8.51
C VAL A 316 -10.90 5.69 7.32
N LEU A 317 -9.66 6.15 7.24
CA LEU A 317 -8.71 5.75 6.19
C LEU A 317 -7.66 4.76 6.74
N PHE A 318 -7.80 3.50 6.37
CA PHE A 318 -6.88 2.43 6.74
C PHE A 318 -5.78 2.24 5.71
N ARG A 319 -4.59 1.82 6.16
CA ARG A 319 -3.47 1.43 5.30
C ARG A 319 -3.68 0.07 4.65
N SER A 320 -4.34 -0.83 5.36
CA SER A 320 -4.60 -2.21 4.93
C SER A 320 -5.85 -2.79 5.59
N GLU A 321 -6.34 -3.89 5.04
CA GLU A 321 -7.42 -4.68 5.67
C GLU A 321 -6.97 -5.22 7.04
N ASP A 322 -5.70 -5.60 7.19
CA ASP A 322 -5.17 -6.07 8.48
C ASP A 322 -5.23 -4.99 9.57
N GLU A 323 -4.90 -3.74 9.22
CA GLU A 323 -4.99 -2.60 10.17
C GLU A 323 -6.44 -2.39 10.61
N LYS A 324 -7.38 -2.50 9.67
CA LYS A 324 -8.82 -2.45 9.95
C LYS A 324 -9.25 -3.58 10.87
N ASN A 325 -8.98 -4.84 10.50
CA ASN A 325 -9.39 -6.04 11.25
C ASN A 325 -8.83 -6.03 12.68
N ASN A 326 -7.58 -5.61 12.85
CA ASN A 326 -6.94 -5.53 14.17
C ASN A 326 -7.62 -4.48 15.05
N LEU A 327 -7.92 -3.29 14.49
CA LEU A 327 -8.58 -2.24 15.26
C LEU A 327 -10.03 -2.61 15.59
N GLU A 328 -10.76 -3.20 14.65
CA GLU A 328 -12.12 -3.70 14.87
C GLU A 328 -12.15 -4.73 16.00
N SER A 329 -11.19 -5.66 16.02
CA SER A 329 -11.07 -6.67 17.07
C SER A 329 -10.85 -6.06 18.47
N LEU A 330 -9.98 -5.05 18.58
CA LEU A 330 -9.72 -4.35 19.84
C LEU A 330 -10.96 -3.61 20.37
N LEU A 331 -11.78 -3.04 19.49
CA LEU A 331 -13.00 -2.34 19.87
C LEU A 331 -14.16 -3.29 20.17
N ALA A 332 -14.21 -4.44 19.53
CA ALA A 332 -15.20 -5.48 19.79
C ALA A 332 -15.13 -6.00 21.24
N GLU A 333 -13.94 -6.04 21.84
CA GLU A 333 -13.77 -6.39 23.27
C GLU A 333 -14.43 -5.39 24.23
N ARG A 334 -14.80 -4.20 23.75
CA ARG A 334 -15.34 -3.08 24.55
C ARG A 334 -16.64 -2.54 23.96
N ILE A 335 -17.38 -3.40 23.27
CA ILE A 335 -18.52 -2.99 22.45
C ILE A 335 -19.62 -2.25 23.23
N ASP A 336 -19.89 -2.65 24.48
CA ASP A 336 -20.89 -2.01 25.34
C ASP A 336 -20.50 -0.58 25.73
N ASP A 337 -19.20 -0.38 26.02
CA ASP A 337 -18.65 0.95 26.29
C ASP A 337 -18.77 1.82 25.04
N VAL A 338 -18.34 1.31 23.88
CA VAL A 338 -18.43 2.00 22.59
C VAL A 338 -19.86 2.42 22.28
N GLU A 339 -20.82 1.49 22.42
CA GLU A 339 -22.23 1.76 22.15
C GLU A 339 -22.78 2.87 23.05
N SER A 340 -22.39 2.92 24.32
CA SER A 340 -22.83 3.98 25.24
C SER A 340 -22.33 5.37 24.82
N LEU A 341 -21.13 5.45 24.23
CA LEU A 341 -20.45 6.70 23.89
C LEU A 341 -20.97 7.36 22.62
N ILE A 342 -21.54 6.58 21.70
CA ILE A 342 -21.96 7.05 20.37
C ILE A 342 -23.46 7.30 20.25
N LYS A 343 -24.23 7.12 21.33
CA LYS A 343 -25.67 7.42 21.35
C LYS A 343 -25.93 8.92 21.17
N PRO A 344 -26.74 9.33 20.19
CA PRO A 344 -27.06 10.74 20.00
C PRO A 344 -28.04 11.25 21.06
N THR A 345 -27.94 12.53 21.40
CA THR A 345 -28.94 13.25 22.21
C THR A 345 -30.10 13.76 21.36
N GLU A 346 -31.23 14.09 21.99
CA GLU A 346 -32.37 14.71 21.29
C GLU A 346 -32.02 16.07 20.68
N ASP A 347 -31.16 16.84 21.34
CA ASP A 347 -30.67 18.13 20.85
C ASP A 347 -29.79 17.96 19.60
N GLU A 348 -28.94 16.92 19.56
CA GLU A 348 -28.15 16.59 18.38
C GLU A 348 -29.07 16.23 17.20
N ILE A 349 -30.08 15.39 17.41
CA ILE A 349 -31.06 15.00 16.38
C ILE A 349 -31.80 16.24 15.86
N THR A 350 -32.34 17.06 16.77
CA THR A 350 -33.09 18.27 16.42
C THR A 350 -32.21 19.28 15.66
N GLY A 351 -30.95 19.43 16.08
CA GLY A 351 -29.99 20.31 15.42
C GLY A 351 -29.68 19.87 13.99
N ILE A 352 -29.48 18.57 13.74
CA ILE A 352 -29.31 18.03 12.39
C ILE A 352 -30.57 18.23 11.56
N ALA A 353 -31.75 17.89 12.09
CA ALA A 353 -33.03 18.05 11.40
C ALA A 353 -33.24 19.51 10.95
N GLY A 354 -32.94 20.47 11.84
CA GLY A 354 -33.00 21.90 11.53
C GLY A 354 -32.06 22.32 10.40
N ARG A 355 -30.83 21.79 10.36
CA ARG A 355 -29.90 22.04 9.24
C ARG A 355 -30.39 21.44 7.93
N MET A 356 -30.95 20.24 7.96
CA MET A 356 -31.44 19.54 6.78
C MET A 356 -32.74 20.15 6.21
N ALA A 357 -33.55 20.83 7.03
CA ALA A 357 -34.84 21.39 6.63
C ALA A 357 -34.76 22.43 5.47
N MET A 358 -33.58 23.01 5.21
CA MET A 358 -33.38 23.92 4.07
C MET A 358 -33.31 23.19 2.72
N ASP A 359 -32.83 21.94 2.71
CA ASP A 359 -32.47 21.19 1.50
C ASP A 359 -33.36 19.97 1.24
N PHE A 360 -34.18 19.60 2.23
CA PHE A 360 -35.04 18.43 2.27
C PHE A 360 -36.46 18.81 2.69
N LYS A 361 -37.46 18.15 2.09
CA LYS A 361 -38.85 18.25 2.57
C LYS A 361 -39.02 17.41 3.83
N SER A 362 -39.90 17.83 4.74
CA SER A 362 -40.19 17.11 6.00
C SER A 362 -40.71 15.67 5.81
N THR A 363 -41.20 15.35 4.61
CA THR A 363 -41.68 14.01 4.24
C THR A 363 -40.58 13.09 3.69
N GLU A 364 -39.37 13.61 3.44
CA GLU A 364 -38.25 12.80 2.95
C GLU A 364 -37.71 11.90 4.07
N GLN A 365 -37.21 10.72 3.70
CA GLN A 365 -36.81 9.69 4.66
C GLN A 365 -35.55 10.09 5.44
N GLU A 366 -34.67 10.88 4.82
CA GLU A 366 -33.41 11.37 5.36
C GLU A 366 -33.58 12.27 6.57
N VAL A 367 -34.71 12.99 6.65
CA VAL A 367 -35.01 13.92 7.76
C VAL A 367 -35.87 13.32 8.86
N GLN A 368 -36.21 12.04 8.77
CA GLN A 368 -36.90 11.35 9.86
C GLN A 368 -35.92 11.13 11.02
N ASP A 369 -36.38 11.36 12.26
CA ASP A 369 -35.56 11.25 13.47
C ASP A 369 -34.83 9.91 13.59
N THR A 370 -35.46 8.81 13.14
CA THR A 370 -34.84 7.49 13.12
C THR A 370 -33.63 7.41 12.20
N THR A 371 -33.71 8.04 11.03
CA THR A 371 -32.63 8.08 10.02
C THR A 371 -31.51 9.00 10.50
N ILE A 372 -31.85 10.18 11.00
CA ILE A 372 -30.89 11.13 11.59
C ILE A 372 -30.16 10.49 12.77
N SER A 373 -30.89 9.82 13.68
CA SER A 373 -30.31 9.09 14.80
C SER A 373 -29.30 8.04 14.34
N TYR A 374 -29.63 7.29 13.29
CA TYR A 374 -28.71 6.29 12.73
C TYR A 374 -27.47 6.92 12.09
N MET A 375 -27.62 7.98 11.29
CA MET A 375 -26.50 8.71 10.70
C MET A 375 -25.59 9.31 11.78
N LEU A 376 -26.15 9.84 12.88
CA LEU A 376 -25.38 10.36 14.01
C LEU A 376 -24.60 9.27 14.74
N VAL A 377 -25.17 8.07 14.91
CA VAL A 377 -24.45 6.92 15.49
C VAL A 377 -23.28 6.54 14.59
N GLN A 378 -23.50 6.37 13.28
CA GLN A 378 -22.43 6.06 12.33
C GLN A 378 -21.35 7.15 12.27
N HIS A 379 -21.75 8.42 12.34
CA HIS A 379 -20.85 9.57 12.34
C HIS A 379 -19.98 9.59 13.60
N ALA A 380 -20.58 9.44 14.77
CA ALA A 380 -19.87 9.35 16.04
C ALA A 380 -18.93 8.14 16.08
N MET A 381 -19.38 7.00 15.54
CA MET A 381 -18.57 5.79 15.42
C MET A 381 -17.32 6.02 14.56
N GLY A 382 -17.47 6.62 13.39
CA GLY A 382 -16.32 6.95 12.53
C GLY A 382 -15.31 7.90 13.19
N ARG A 383 -15.80 8.88 13.96
CA ARG A 383 -14.92 9.79 14.73
C ARG A 383 -14.16 9.06 15.84
N LEU A 384 -14.83 8.17 16.58
CA LEU A 384 -14.20 7.34 17.60
C LEU A 384 -13.14 6.42 16.99
N MET A 385 -13.47 5.77 15.87
CA MET A 385 -12.55 4.92 15.11
C MET A 385 -11.29 5.69 14.68
N ASN A 386 -11.44 6.93 14.19
CA ASN A 386 -10.30 7.77 13.82
C ASN A 386 -9.40 8.10 15.02
N ASP A 387 -9.99 8.47 16.17
CA ASP A 387 -9.21 8.73 17.40
C ASP A 387 -8.49 7.45 17.88
N CYS A 388 -9.14 6.29 17.82
CA CYS A 388 -8.54 5.00 18.17
C CYS A 388 -7.43 4.60 17.19
N LEU A 389 -7.63 4.79 15.89
CA LEU A 389 -6.65 4.49 14.86
C LEU A 389 -5.37 5.33 15.02
N LEU A 390 -5.52 6.61 15.42
CA LEU A 390 -4.38 7.49 15.69
C LEU A 390 -3.52 6.99 16.86
N ASP A 391 -4.14 6.55 17.96
CA ASP A 391 -3.42 6.01 19.11
C ASP A 391 -2.85 4.60 18.80
N TYR A 392 -3.59 3.75 18.09
CA TYR A 392 -3.12 2.45 17.61
C TYR A 392 -1.85 2.57 16.75
N ARG A 393 -1.85 3.49 15.78
CA ARG A 393 -0.68 3.76 14.93
C ARG A 393 0.54 4.29 15.68
N ARG A 394 0.35 4.85 16.88
CA ARG A 394 1.43 5.31 17.78
C ARG A 394 1.91 4.21 18.73
N GLY A 395 1.28 3.03 18.71
CA GLY A 395 1.56 1.94 19.65
C GLY A 395 0.94 2.15 21.04
N ASN A 396 -0.04 3.04 21.16
CA ASN A 396 -0.75 3.31 22.42
C ASN A 396 -2.00 2.43 22.55
N ASP A 397 -2.40 2.15 23.80
CA ASP A 397 -3.68 1.49 24.09
C ASP A 397 -4.88 2.43 23.82
N ILE A 398 -5.90 1.90 23.14
CA ILE A 398 -7.15 2.59 22.85
C ILE A 398 -8.00 2.89 24.11
N SER A 399 -7.72 2.27 25.27
CA SER A 399 -8.37 2.58 26.56
C SER A 399 -8.35 4.06 26.91
N GLY A 400 -7.26 4.75 26.56
CA GLY A 400 -7.11 6.19 26.78
C GLY A 400 -8.11 7.01 25.97
N VAL A 401 -8.40 6.58 24.73
CA VAL A 401 -9.40 7.23 23.86
C VAL A 401 -10.80 7.08 24.44
N ILE A 402 -11.17 5.86 24.82
CA ILE A 402 -12.48 5.54 25.40
C ILE A 402 -12.72 6.39 26.66
N SER A 403 -11.70 6.53 27.51
CA SER A 403 -11.78 7.36 28.71
C SER A 403 -12.00 8.84 28.40
N ARG A 404 -11.31 9.39 27.39
CA ARG A 404 -11.51 10.79 26.93
C ARG A 404 -12.92 11.02 26.37
N TRP A 405 -13.45 10.05 25.62
CA TRP A 405 -14.81 10.11 25.11
C TRP A 405 -15.85 10.05 26.23
N ARG A 406 -15.63 9.20 27.24
CA ARG A 406 -16.50 9.11 28.42
C ARG A 406 -16.55 10.43 29.18
N GLN A 407 -15.41 11.09 29.37
CA GLN A 407 -15.34 12.39 30.04
C GLN A 407 -16.12 13.48 29.28
N LYS A 408 -15.96 13.54 27.94
CA LYS A 408 -16.71 14.50 27.10
C LYS A 408 -18.23 14.32 27.20
N ARG A 409 -18.71 13.08 27.31
CA ARG A 409 -20.13 12.76 27.47
C ARG A 409 -20.70 13.07 28.85
N THR A 410 -19.84 13.23 29.87
CA THR A 410 -20.27 13.60 31.22
C THR A 410 -20.22 15.10 31.48
N GLU A 411 -19.48 15.86 30.67
CA GLU A 411 -19.28 17.31 30.83
C GLU A 411 -20.20 18.17 29.94
N GLY A 412 -20.79 17.59 28.89
CA GLY A 412 -21.77 18.23 28.00
C GLY A 412 -23.13 17.58 28.14
#